data_AF-A0A7H4MAB9-F1
#
_entry.id   AF-A0A7H4MAB9-F1
#
_cell.length_a   1.000
_cell.length_b   1.000
_cell.length_c   1.000
_cell.angle_alpha   90.00
_cell.angle_beta   90.00
_cell.angle_gamma   90.00
#
_symmetry.space_group_name_H-M   'P 1'
#
loop_
_entity.id
_entity.type
_entity.pdbx_description
1 polymer ?
#
loop_
_entity_poly.entity_id
_entity_poly.type
_entity_poly.pdbx_seq_one_letter_code
_entity_poly.pdbx_strand_id
1 'polypeptide(L)' 'MTHCWSRRADLSAVRFGAIGIGSREYDTFCGAIDKLEAALKASGAKQIGETLKINVLEHEIPEDPAEIWLGSWKNLL' A
#
# COMPACT_ATOMS: atom_id res chain seq x y z
N MET A 1 1.18 12.77 35.01
CA MET A 1 1.89 13.09 33.75
C MET A 1 1.89 11.83 32.90
N THR A 2 0.92 11.74 31.99
CA THR A 2 0.60 10.54 31.22
C THR A 2 1.76 10.22 30.27
N HIS A 3 2.47 9.11 30.51
CA HIS A 3 3.48 8.61 29.58
C HIS A 3 2.80 8.18 28.28
N CYS A 4 2.76 9.06 27.28
CA CYS A 4 2.43 8.70 25.90
C CYS A 4 3.72 8.17 25.24
N TRP A 5 4.22 7.04 25.73
CA TRP A 5 5.39 6.39 25.13
C TRP A 5 4.94 5.68 23.86
N SER A 6 5.51 6.14 22.74
CA SER A 6 5.65 5.46 21.45
C SER A 6 5.55 3.92 21.55
N ARG A 7 4.33 3.37 21.56
CA ARG A 7 4.11 1.98 21.19
C ARG A 7 4.19 1.97 19.67
N ARG A 8 5.34 1.59 19.11
CA ARG A 8 5.35 1.07 17.74
C ARG A 8 4.27 0.01 17.71
N ALA A 9 3.22 0.24 16.93
CA ALA A 9 2.14 -0.72 16.81
C ALA A 9 2.77 -2.02 16.28
N ASP A 10 2.72 -3.09 17.06
CA ASP A 10 3.09 -4.41 16.56
C ASP A 10 2.06 -4.80 15.51
N LEU A 11 2.49 -4.79 14.26
CA LEU A 11 1.67 -5.15 13.11
C LEU A 11 2.03 -6.56 12.61
N SER A 12 2.75 -7.36 13.40
CA SER A 12 3.18 -8.72 13.04
C SER A 12 2.04 -9.67 12.66
N ALA A 13 0.84 -9.45 13.21
CA ALA A 13 -0.38 -10.19 12.87
C ALA A 13 -1.17 -9.56 11.71
N VAL A 14 -0.77 -8.39 11.23
CA VAL A 14 -1.47 -7.64 10.19
C VAL A 14 -0.89 -8.01 8.83
N ARG A 15 -1.80 -8.42 7.96
CA ARG A 15 -1.54 -8.64 6.55
C ARG A 15 -2.11 -7.46 5.78
N PHE A 16 -1.32 -6.85 4.90
CA PHE A 16 -1.73 -5.64 4.19
C PHE A 16 -1.45 -5.75 2.70
N GLY A 17 -2.29 -5.10 1.91
CA GLY A 17 -2.09 -4.86 0.49
C GLY A 17 -1.87 -3.37 0.29
N ALA A 18 -1.10 -3.02 -0.73
CA ALA A 18 -0.72 -1.65 -1.00
C ALA A 18 -1.17 -1.28 -2.43
N ILE A 19 -1.97 -0.22 -2.53
CA ILE A 19 -2.39 0.35 -3.82
C ILE A 19 -1.98 1.82 -3.82
N GLY A 20 -1.05 2.16 -4.70
CA GLY A 20 -0.66 3.53 -4.98
C GLY A 20 -1.43 4.06 -6.17
N ILE A 21 -2.23 5.10 -5.98
CA ILE A 21 -2.88 5.83 -7.08
C ILE A 21 -2.11 7.14 -7.24
N GLY A 22 -1.63 7.43 -8.44
CA GLY A 22 -0.86 8.64 -8.68
C GLY A 22 -0.80 9.05 -10.14
N SER A 23 -0.26 10.24 -10.35
CA SER A 23 -0.03 10.81 -11.68
C SER A 23 1.48 10.92 -11.87
N ARG A 24 2.02 10.26 -12.90
CA ARG A 24 3.45 10.36 -13.25
C ARG A 24 3.90 11.73 -13.78
N GLU A 25 2.98 12.70 -13.90
CA GLU A 25 3.31 14.12 -14.11
C GLU A 25 3.99 14.77 -12.90
N TYR A 26 3.91 14.17 -11.71
CA TYR A 26 4.60 14.65 -10.52
C TYR A 26 5.84 13.77 -10.25
N ASP A 27 7.00 14.42 -10.06
CA ASP A 27 8.34 13.84 -9.90
C ASP A 27 8.45 12.77 -8.79
N THR A 28 7.52 12.79 -7.84
CA THR A 28 7.43 11.83 -6.72
C THR A 28 6.41 10.73 -6.99
N PHE A 29 6.48 10.09 -8.15
CA PHE A 29 5.56 9.02 -8.53
C PHE A 29 5.57 7.89 -7.49
N CYS A 30 4.44 7.68 -6.82
CA CYS A 30 4.24 6.59 -5.86
C CYS A 30 5.25 6.55 -4.67
N GLY A 31 5.92 7.65 -4.33
CA GLY A 31 6.83 7.66 -3.18
C GLY A 31 6.11 7.47 -1.83
N ALA A 32 4.83 7.81 -1.77
CA ALA A 32 4.00 7.62 -0.57
C ALA A 32 3.73 6.14 -0.28
N ILE A 33 3.43 5.33 -1.31
CA ILE A 33 3.13 3.91 -1.10
C ILE A 33 4.38 3.13 -0.70
N ASP A 34 5.55 3.49 -1.24
CA ASP A 34 6.84 2.91 -0.86
C ASP A 34 7.19 3.19 0.60
N LYS A 35 7.04 4.45 1.04
CA LYS A 35 7.23 4.84 2.45
C LYS A 35 6.24 4.13 3.37
N LEU A 36 4.99 3.96 2.94
CA LEU A 36 3.97 3.25 3.70
C LEU A 36 4.32 1.77 3.84
N GLU A 37 4.70 1.12 2.73
CA GLU A 37 5.18 -0.27 2.72
C GLU A 37 6.37 -0.46 3.67
N ALA A 38 7.38 0.42 3.57
CA ALA A 38 8.56 0.36 4.42
C ALA A 38 8.20 0.53 5.90
N ALA A 39 7.30 1.46 6.24
CA ALA A 39 6.84 1.68 7.61
C ALA A 39 6.03 0.50 8.16
N LEU A 40 5.17 -0.10 7.33
CA LEU A 40 4.35 -1.27 7.69
C LEU A 40 5.25 -2.50 7.90
N LYS A 41 6.18 -2.77 6.98
CA LYS A 41 7.18 -3.84 7.12
C LYS A 41 8.07 -3.63 8.34
N ALA A 42 8.53 -2.40 8.59
CA ALA A 42 9.31 -2.05 9.78
C ALA A 42 8.54 -2.26 11.09
N SER A 43 7.21 -2.29 11.04
CA SER A 43 6.32 -2.57 12.17
C SER A 43 5.93 -4.04 12.28
N GLY A 44 6.46 -4.92 11.42
CA GLY A 44 6.20 -6.37 11.41
C GLY A 44 5.10 -6.82 10.45
N ALA A 45 4.40 -5.91 9.79
CA ALA A 45 3.30 -6.26 8.90
C ALA A 45 3.77 -7.07 7.69
N LYS A 46 2.97 -8.05 7.28
CA LYS A 46 3.23 -8.87 6.10
C LYS A 46 2.47 -8.33 4.91
N GLN A 47 3.21 -7.95 3.88
CA GLN A 47 2.60 -7.65 2.59
C GLN A 47 2.03 -8.94 1.99
N ILE A 48 0.77 -8.91 1.56
CA ILE A 48 0.20 -9.93 0.70
C ILE A 48 0.21 -9.40 -0.72
N GLY A 49 0.60 -10.24 -1.67
CA GLY A 49 0.57 -9.91 -3.10
C GLY A 49 1.52 -8.78 -3.50
N GLU A 50 1.34 -8.30 -4.72
CA GLU A 50 2.15 -7.21 -5.28
C GLU A 50 1.50 -5.85 -5.02
N THR A 51 2.29 -4.78 -5.01
CA THR A 51 1.77 -3.41 -4.86
C THR A 51 1.23 -2.92 -6.20
N LEU A 52 -0.06 -2.58 -6.26
CA LEU A 52 -0.65 -2.01 -7.47
C LEU A 52 -0.28 -0.53 -7.57
N LYS A 53 0.27 -0.11 -8.71
CA LYS A 53 0.53 1.30 -9.01
C LYS A 53 -0.35 1.72 -10.17
N ILE A 54 -1.40 2.47 -9.88
CA ILE A 54 -2.36 2.97 -10.88
C ILE A 54 -1.93 4.37 -11.30
N ASN A 55 -1.66 4.52 -12.59
CA ASN A 55 -1.35 5.81 -13.18
C ASN A 55 -2.60 6.43 -13.80
N VAL A 56 -3.18 7.42 -13.14
CA VAL A 56 -4.45 8.05 -13.56
C VAL A 56 -4.34 8.88 -14.85
N LEU A 57 -3.12 9.10 -15.34
CA LEU A 57 -2.88 9.78 -16.62
C LEU A 57 -2.81 8.83 -17.82
N GLU A 58 -2.55 7.54 -17.58
CA GLU A 58 -2.56 6.52 -18.63
C GLU A 58 -3.87 5.75 -18.68
N HIS A 59 -4.44 5.48 -17.51
CA HIS A 59 -5.66 4.72 -17.41
C HIS A 59 -6.83 5.68 -17.24
N GLU A 60 -7.64 5.77 -18.29
CA GLU A 60 -8.93 6.46 -18.33
C GLU A 60 -9.84 6.03 -17.17
N ILE A 61 -9.73 4.76 -16.75
CA ILE A 61 -10.52 4.17 -15.66
C ILE A 61 -9.58 3.47 -14.67
N PRO A 62 -9.34 4.06 -13.48
CA PRO A 62 -8.50 3.45 -12.44
C PRO A 62 -9.16 2.23 -11.77
N GLU A 63 -10.46 2.00 -11.99
CA GLU A 63 -11.20 0.89 -11.39
C GLU A 63 -10.88 -0.48 -12.01
N ASP A 64 -10.57 -0.52 -13.31
CA ASP A 64 -10.25 -1.75 -14.04
C ASP A 64 -8.98 -2.47 -13.50
N PRO A 65 -7.82 -1.79 -13.37
CA PRO A 65 -6.63 -2.42 -12.76
C PRO A 65 -6.83 -2.72 -11.28
N ALA A 66 -7.68 -1.97 -10.57
CA ALA A 66 -8.00 -2.22 -9.17
C ALA A 66 -8.82 -3.50 -8.99
N GLU A 67 -9.79 -3.76 -9.88
CA GLU A 67 -10.61 -4.98 -9.85
C GLU A 67 -9.76 -6.23 -10.11
N ILE A 68 -8.90 -6.18 -11.14
CA ILE A 68 -7.98 -7.29 -11.47
C ILE A 68 -7.07 -7.60 -10.28
N TRP A 69 -6.48 -6.56 -9.69
CA TRP A 69 -5.64 -6.71 -8.52
C TRP A 69 -6.40 -7.28 -7.33
N LEU A 70 -7.61 -6.82 -7.06
CA LEU A 70 -8.44 -7.33 -5.97
C LEU A 70 -8.80 -8.81 -6.16
N GLY A 71 -9.01 -9.24 -7.41
CA GLY A 71 -9.22 -10.64 -7.78
C GLY A 71 -8.00 -11.51 -7.45
N SER A 72 -6.81 -11.10 -7.86
CA SER A 72 -5.55 -11.78 -7.51
C SER A 72 -5.27 -11.74 -6.01
N TRP A 73 -5.57 -10.61 -5.35
CA TRP A 73 -5.31 -10.41 -3.93
C TRP A 73 -6.23 -11.26 -3.04
N LYS A 74 -7.51 -11.39 -3.40
CA LYS A 74 -8.46 -12.30 -2.74
C LYS A 74 -7.99 -13.76 -2.76
N ASN A 75 -7.29 -14.19 -3.81
CA ASN A 75 -6.76 -15.55 -3.89
C ASN A 75 -5.60 -15.82 -2.91
N LEU A 76 -4.95 -14.76 -2.43
CA LEU A 76 -3.76 -14.83 -1.57
C LEU A 76 -4.08 -14.72 -0.06
N LEU A 77 -5.34 -14.48 0.30
CA LEU A 77 -5.82 -14.29 1.68
C LEU A 77 -6.09 -15.61 2.41
#